data_AF-A0A7H0HAY5-F1
#
_entry.id   AF-A0A7H0HAY5-F1
#
_cell.length_a   1.000
_cell.length_b   1.000
_cell.length_c   1.000
_cell.angle_alpha   90.00
_cell.angle_beta   90.00
_cell.angle_gamma   90.00
#
_symmetry.space_group_name_H-M   'P 1'
#
loop_
_entity.id
_entity.type
_entity.pdbx_description
1 polymer ?
#
loop_
_entity_poly.entity_id
_entity_poly.type
_entity_poly.pdbx_seq_one_letter_code
_entity_poly.pdbx_strand_id
1 'polypeptide(L)'
;MFPDDAGRGGKHVTDIHGNAVAPVVTDANGKYLFENLPVLAAGQSYTVRIDLAKSQTALKGLVPTQARQGDRIGDSDDWSASSQGLTLNGEQDLTLDFGFIVRPADPKPGMPNTGF
;
A
#
# COMPACT_ATOMS: atom_id res chain seq x y z
N MET A 1 -25.90 -4.95 0.73
CA MET A 1 -25.67 -4.91 2.18
C MET A 1 -24.37 -5.64 2.43
N PHE A 2 -23.27 -4.91 2.62
CA PHE A 2 -21.97 -5.50 2.92
C PHE A 2 -21.81 -5.52 4.43
N PRO A 3 -21.42 -6.65 5.03
CA PRO A 3 -21.27 -6.74 6.47
C PRO A 3 -20.05 -5.93 6.90
N ASP A 4 -20.32 -5.10 7.88
CA ASP A 4 -19.42 -4.33 8.69
C ASP A 4 -18.45 -5.26 9.43
N ASP A 5 -17.22 -4.76 9.62
CA ASP A 5 -16.27 -5.12 10.68
C ASP A 5 -15.20 -6.21 10.41
N ALA A 6 -13.94 -5.75 10.25
CA ALA A 6 -12.88 -6.00 11.24
C ALA A 6 -11.52 -5.46 10.76
N GLY A 7 -11.08 -4.31 11.30
CA GLY A 7 -9.66 -3.94 11.37
C GLY A 7 -9.26 -2.57 10.83
N ARG A 8 -9.40 -1.54 11.68
CA ARG A 8 -8.80 -0.19 11.59
C ARG A 8 -9.49 0.86 10.68
N GLY A 9 -10.76 1.20 10.94
CA GLY A 9 -11.29 2.58 10.88
C GLY A 9 -10.88 3.55 9.76
N GLY A 10 -10.87 3.13 8.50
CA GLY A 10 -10.83 4.08 7.37
C GLY A 10 -12.25 4.47 6.97
N LYS A 11 -12.59 5.76 6.93
CA LYS A 11 -13.82 6.19 6.25
C LYS A 11 -13.67 5.85 4.77
N HIS A 12 -14.71 5.25 4.17
CA HIS A 12 -14.74 5.07 2.72
C HIS A 12 -14.65 6.44 2.06
N VAL A 13 -13.73 6.58 1.10
CA VAL A 13 -13.55 7.81 0.33
C VAL A 13 -14.64 7.85 -0.76
N THR A 14 -15.26 9.01 -0.91
CA THR A 14 -16.15 9.31 -2.04
C THR A 14 -15.38 10.18 -3.04
N ASP A 15 -15.46 9.83 -4.32
CA ASP A 15 -14.84 10.57 -5.42
C ASP A 15 -15.57 11.92 -5.68
N ILE A 16 -15.00 12.74 -6.56
CA ILE A 16 -15.60 14.04 -6.94
C ILE A 16 -16.93 13.90 -7.70
N HIS A 17 -17.29 12.70 -8.14
CA HIS A 17 -18.55 12.40 -8.82
C HIS A 17 -19.63 11.88 -7.86
N GLY A 18 -19.31 11.74 -6.57
CA GLY A 18 -20.22 11.23 -5.54
C GLY A 18 -20.25 9.70 -5.43
N ASN A 19 -19.37 8.98 -6.13
CA ASN A 19 -19.28 7.52 -6.06
C ASN A 19 -18.29 7.09 -4.98
N ALA A 20 -18.50 5.91 -4.39
CA ALA A 20 -17.50 5.32 -3.51
C ALA A 20 -16.25 4.92 -4.31
N VAL A 21 -15.08 5.30 -3.83
CA VAL A 21 -13.79 4.88 -4.41
C VAL A 21 -13.62 3.38 -4.21
N ALA A 22 -13.56 2.64 -5.32
CA ALA A 22 -13.41 1.19 -5.31
C ALA A 22 -11.94 0.78 -5.08
N PRO A 23 -11.69 -0.43 -4.55
CA PRO A 23 -10.34 -1.01 -4.52
C PRO A 23 -9.78 -1.16 -5.95
N VAL A 24 -8.47 -0.95 -6.08
CA VAL A 24 -7.73 -1.17 -7.33
C VAL A 24 -6.80 -2.37 -7.21
N VAL A 25 -6.51 -3.00 -8.34
CA VAL A 25 -5.51 -4.07 -8.44
C VAL A 25 -4.30 -3.49 -9.15
N THR A 26 -3.10 -3.82 -8.66
CA THR A 26 -1.85 -3.40 -9.31
C THR A 26 -1.76 -3.95 -10.73
N ASP A 27 -1.20 -3.16 -11.64
CA ASP A 27 -1.01 -3.56 -13.02
C ASP A 27 0.19 -4.52 -13.20
N ALA A 28 0.48 -4.90 -14.45
CA ALA A 28 1.59 -5.80 -14.77
C ALA A 28 2.98 -5.23 -14.39
N ASN A 29 3.10 -3.92 -14.18
CA ASN A 29 4.31 -3.24 -13.73
C ASN A 29 4.30 -2.99 -12.22
N GLY A 30 3.30 -3.48 -11.48
CA GLY A 30 3.13 -3.28 -10.05
C GLY A 30 2.57 -1.90 -9.67
N LYS A 31 2.11 -1.09 -10.63
CA LYS A 31 1.58 0.26 -10.37
C LYS A 31 0.10 0.22 -10.06
N TYR A 32 -0.38 1.19 -9.29
CA TYR A 32 -1.79 1.40 -9.00
C TYR A 32 -2.08 2.89 -8.91
N LEU A 33 -3.33 3.30 -9.17
CA LEU A 33 -3.75 4.70 -9.10
C LEU A 33 -5.22 4.78 -8.68
N PHE A 34 -5.51 5.68 -7.74
CA PHE A 34 -6.88 6.07 -7.40
C PHE A 34 -7.13 7.46 -8.01
N GLU A 35 -8.01 7.53 -9.01
CA GLU A 35 -8.31 8.77 -9.72
C GLU A 35 -9.54 9.48 -9.14
N ASN A 36 -9.75 10.74 -9.56
CA ASN A 36 -10.95 11.51 -9.23
C ASN A 36 -11.17 11.72 -7.71
N LEU A 37 -10.08 11.72 -6.94
CA LEU A 37 -10.14 12.00 -5.51
C LEU A 37 -10.38 13.50 -5.26
N PRO A 38 -11.19 13.86 -4.25
CA PRO A 38 -11.31 15.23 -3.80
C PRO A 38 -9.95 15.84 -3.41
N VAL A 39 -9.81 17.15 -3.60
CA VAL A 39 -8.67 17.88 -3.04
C VAL A 39 -8.78 17.89 -1.51
N LEU A 40 -7.63 17.77 -0.84
CA LEU A 40 -7.50 17.75 0.60
C LEU A 40 -7.32 19.16 1.16
N ALA A 41 -7.86 19.40 2.35
CA ALA A 41 -7.48 20.57 3.13
C ALA A 41 -6.06 20.39 3.70
N ALA A 42 -5.38 21.50 4.01
CA ALA A 42 -4.06 21.44 4.65
C ALA A 42 -4.10 20.58 5.94
N GLY A 43 -3.17 19.63 6.04
CA GLY A 43 -3.08 18.69 7.16
C GLY A 43 -3.96 17.44 7.05
N GLN A 44 -4.76 17.29 5.98
CA GLN A 44 -5.46 16.05 5.68
C GLN A 44 -4.60 15.11 4.83
N SER A 45 -4.93 13.82 4.86
CA SER A 45 -4.28 12.78 4.04
C SER A 45 -5.27 11.67 3.68
N TYR A 46 -5.01 11.01 2.55
CA TYR A 46 -5.57 9.69 2.27
C TYR A 46 -4.68 8.61 2.87
N THR A 47 -5.28 7.46 3.19
CA THR A 47 -4.53 6.27 3.61
C THR A 47 -4.83 5.12 2.65
N VAL A 48 -3.78 4.59 2.02
CA VAL A 48 -3.84 3.39 1.20
C VAL A 48 -3.47 2.19 2.05
N ARG A 49 -4.14 1.07 1.81
CA ARG A 49 -3.90 -0.20 2.49
C ARG A 49 -4.00 -1.36 1.55
N ILE A 50 -3.16 -2.37 1.79
CA ILE A 50 -3.28 -3.66 1.13
C ILE A 50 -4.44 -4.44 1.76
N ASP A 51 -5.39 -4.85 0.93
CA ASP A 51 -6.42 -5.82 1.31
C ASP A 51 -5.77 -7.21 1.40
N LEU A 52 -5.35 -7.58 2.61
CA LEU A 52 -4.69 -8.86 2.89
C LEU A 52 -5.53 -10.06 2.50
N ALA A 53 -6.86 -10.00 2.70
CA ALA A 53 -7.76 -11.11 2.42
C ALA A 53 -7.86 -11.36 0.91
N LYS A 54 -7.95 -10.30 0.10
CA LYS A 54 -7.96 -10.42 -1.37
C LYS A 54 -6.59 -10.70 -1.96
N SER A 55 -5.52 -10.30 -1.27
CA SER A 55 -4.15 -10.42 -1.76
C SER A 55 -3.47 -11.75 -1.42
N GLN A 56 -4.12 -12.66 -0.67
CA GLN A 56 -3.50 -13.92 -0.19
C GLN A 56 -2.85 -14.73 -1.31
N THR A 57 -3.51 -14.85 -2.47
CA THR A 57 -2.99 -15.62 -3.60
C THR A 57 -1.79 -14.92 -4.23
N ALA A 58 -1.88 -13.61 -4.44
CA ALA A 58 -0.80 -12.81 -5.04
C ALA A 58 0.44 -12.74 -4.13
N LEU A 59 0.24 -12.72 -2.82
CA LEU A 59 1.31 -12.64 -1.80
C LEU A 59 1.79 -14.01 -1.31
N LYS A 60 1.34 -15.11 -1.91
CA LYS A 60 1.74 -16.45 -1.49
C LYS A 60 3.25 -16.63 -1.68
N GLY A 61 3.95 -16.91 -0.58
CA GLY A 61 5.40 -17.08 -0.59
C GLY A 61 6.19 -15.77 -0.61
N LEU A 62 5.53 -14.63 -0.53
CA LEU A 62 6.15 -13.33 -0.41
C LEU A 62 6.10 -12.83 1.05
N VAL A 63 7.03 -11.95 1.39
CA VAL A 63 7.04 -11.17 2.65
C VAL A 63 7.34 -9.71 2.32
N PRO A 64 6.79 -8.74 3.06
CA PRO A 64 7.10 -7.34 2.82
C PRO A 64 8.60 -7.07 3.02
N THR A 65 9.13 -6.10 2.27
CA THR A 65 10.47 -5.57 2.50
C THR A 65 10.52 -4.79 3.82
N GLN A 66 11.72 -4.46 4.28
CA GLN A 66 11.87 -3.56 5.41
C GLN A 66 11.36 -2.17 5.00
N ALA A 67 10.36 -1.67 5.75
CA ALA A 67 9.78 -0.37 5.45
C ALA A 67 10.76 0.79 5.74
N ARG A 68 10.51 1.93 5.07
CA ARG A 68 11.20 3.22 5.30
C ARG A 68 12.72 3.17 5.16
N GLN A 69 13.19 2.44 4.16
CA GLN A 69 14.61 2.37 3.80
C GLN A 69 14.90 3.30 2.62
N GLY A 70 15.42 4.50 2.91
CA GLY A 70 15.75 5.51 1.89
C GLY A 70 14.74 6.64 1.84
N ASP A 71 14.70 7.33 0.70
CA ASP A 71 13.77 8.44 0.46
C ASP A 71 12.39 7.93 0.06
N ARG A 72 11.35 8.72 0.33
CA ARG A 72 9.93 8.37 0.10
C ARG A 72 9.60 7.87 -1.33
N ILE A 73 10.40 8.23 -2.32
CA ILE A 73 10.18 7.80 -3.73
C ILE A 73 10.66 6.37 -3.97
N GLY A 74 11.61 5.88 -3.17
CA GLY A 74 12.27 4.59 -3.37
C GLY A 74 12.38 3.74 -2.11
N ASP A 75 11.71 4.13 -1.01
CA ASP A 75 11.57 3.27 0.14
C ASP A 75 10.44 2.26 -0.10
N SER A 76 9.92 1.66 0.96
CA SER A 76 8.68 0.92 0.89
C SER A 76 7.90 1.27 2.13
N ASP A 77 6.60 1.47 1.99
CA ASP A 77 5.71 1.53 3.14
C ASP A 77 5.44 0.12 3.68
N ASP A 78 4.97 0.08 4.92
CA ASP A 78 4.44 -1.15 5.51
C ASP A 78 3.04 -1.43 4.94
N TRP A 79 2.21 -2.31 5.51
CA TRP A 79 0.85 -2.63 5.03
C TRP A 79 -0.12 -1.44 4.84
N SER A 80 0.27 -0.23 5.23
CA SER A 80 -0.46 1.02 5.03
C SER A 80 0.46 2.21 4.81
N ALA A 81 0.04 3.11 3.92
CA ALA A 81 0.75 4.34 3.58
C ALA A 81 -0.20 5.54 3.63
N SER A 82 0.28 6.70 4.07
CA SER A 82 -0.49 7.95 4.05
C SER A 82 0.05 8.91 3.01
N SER A 83 -0.84 9.57 2.27
CA SER A 83 -0.46 10.57 1.28
C SER A 83 0.03 11.86 1.91
N GLN A 84 0.83 12.60 1.16
CA GLN A 84 1.24 13.97 1.46
C GLN A 84 0.75 14.90 0.34
N GLY A 85 0.36 16.13 0.69
CA GLY A 85 -0.16 17.10 -0.28
C GLY A 85 -1.58 16.77 -0.76
N LEU A 86 -1.80 16.82 -2.07
CA LEU A 86 -3.10 16.67 -2.76
C LEU A 86 -4.06 17.83 -2.45
N THR A 87 -3.52 19.02 -2.29
CA THR A 87 -4.29 20.24 -1.98
C THR A 87 -4.74 20.98 -3.23
N LEU A 88 -4.22 20.59 -4.39
CA LEU A 88 -4.56 21.18 -5.70
C LEU A 88 -5.17 20.15 -6.63
N ASN A 89 -6.05 20.61 -7.52
CA ASN A 89 -6.66 19.75 -8.52
C ASN A 89 -5.61 19.19 -9.49
N GLY A 90 -5.62 17.87 -9.69
CA GLY A 90 -4.67 17.17 -10.55
C GLY A 90 -3.33 16.82 -9.92
N GLU A 91 -3.08 17.17 -8.64
CA GLU A 91 -1.93 16.64 -7.91
C GLU A 91 -2.01 15.13 -7.73
N GLN A 92 -0.84 14.50 -7.70
CA GLN A 92 -0.70 13.07 -7.46
C GLN A 92 0.42 12.84 -6.46
N ASP A 93 0.20 11.90 -5.55
CA ASP A 93 1.24 11.37 -4.68
C ASP A 93 1.54 9.94 -5.14
N LEU A 94 2.65 9.77 -5.87
CA LEU A 94 3.11 8.50 -6.43
C LEU A 94 4.18 7.81 -5.57
N THR A 95 4.29 8.23 -4.31
CA THR A 95 5.33 7.79 -3.37
C THR A 95 4.83 6.80 -2.33
N LEU A 96 3.61 6.29 -2.51
CA LEU A 96 3.05 5.25 -1.66
C LEU A 96 3.28 3.94 -2.39
N ASP A 97 4.22 3.14 -1.92
CA ASP A 97 4.55 1.87 -2.54
C ASP A 97 4.84 0.80 -1.50
N PHE A 98 4.69 -0.46 -1.92
CA PHE A 98 4.74 -1.61 -1.02
C PHE A 98 5.62 -2.69 -1.63
N GLY A 99 6.85 -2.79 -1.13
CA GLY A 99 7.81 -3.79 -1.59
C GLY A 99 7.54 -5.17 -1.00
N PHE A 100 7.70 -6.20 -1.83
CA PHE A 100 7.62 -7.60 -1.43
C PHE A 100 8.77 -8.39 -2.03
N ILE A 101 9.36 -9.29 -1.24
CA ILE A 101 10.38 -10.23 -1.68
C ILE A 101 9.90 -11.66 -1.48
N VAL A 102 10.47 -12.58 -2.26
CA VAL A 102 10.30 -14.02 -2.00
C VAL A 102 10.80 -14.30 -0.59
N ARG A 103 10.00 -15.00 0.21
CA ARG A 103 10.39 -15.45 1.54
C ARG A 103 11.75 -16.13 1.42
N PRO A 104 12.79 -15.62 2.10
CA PRO A 104 14.08 -16.30 2.13
C PRO A 104 13.83 -17.75 2.56
N ALA A 105 14.39 -18.71 1.82
CA ALA A 105 14.37 -20.08 2.29
C ALA A 105 15.01 -20.11 3.68
N ASP A 106 14.40 -20.82 4.63
CA ASP A 106 15.02 -21.02 5.93
C ASP A 106 16.47 -21.48 5.69
N PRO A 107 17.47 -20.89 6.37
CA PRO A 107 18.81 -21.46 6.31
C PRO A 107 18.67 -22.93 6.69
N LYS A 108 19.08 -23.83 5.77
CA LYS A 108 19.02 -25.27 6.02
C LYS A 108 19.59 -25.52 7.42
N PRO A 109 18.87 -26.23 8.32
CA PRO A 109 19.42 -26.61 9.60
C PRO A 109 20.74 -27.36 9.35
N GLY A 110 21.88 -26.74 9.69
CA GLY A 110 23.21 -27.35 9.55
C GLY A 110 24.25 -26.61 8.70
N MET A 111 23.96 -25.45 8.09
CA MET A 111 25.03 -24.63 7.54
C MET A 111 25.56 -23.65 8.61
N PRO A 112 26.83 -23.75 9.04
CA PRO A 112 27.39 -22.78 9.97
C PRO A 112 27.43 -21.40 9.32
N ASN A 113 26.98 -20.39 10.06
CA ASN A 113 27.05 -18.99 9.67
C ASN A 113 28.52 -18.54 9.68
N THR A 114 29.21 -18.61 8.55
CA THR A 114 30.52 -17.96 8.39
C THR A 114 30.25 -16.48 8.12
N GLY A 115 30.22 -15.71 9.20
CA GLY A 115 30.05 -14.27 9.15
C GLY A 115 31.11 -13.57 8.30
N PHE A 116 30.74 -12.40 7.80
CA PHE A 116 31.64 -11.32 7.43
C PHE A 116 31.26 -10.09 8.25
#